data_AF-H1PNW6-F1
#
_entry.id   AF-H1PNW6-F1
#
_cell.length_a   1.000
_cell.length_b   1.000
_cell.length_c   1.000
_cell.angle_alpha   90.00
_cell.angle_beta   90.00
_cell.angle_gamma   90.00
#
_symmetry.space_group_name_H-M   'P 1'
#
loop_
_entity.id
_entity.type
_entity.pdbx_description
1 polymer ?
#
loop_
_entity_poly.entity_id
_entity_poly.type
_entity_poly.pdbx_seq_one_letter_code
_entity_poly.pdbx_strand_id
1 'polypeptide(L)' 'MTLQEKFNQARQNMQHLFKSALGFRTSFANSTTIKTEIYINDTIIAVGFAGGSDYPLNERCLLSMLNAIANYDLNLIPKE' A
#
# COMPACT_ATOMS: atom_id res chain seq x y z
N MET A 1 -19.62 0.65 -1.23
CA MET A 1 -18.25 1.11 -1.55
C MET A 1 -17.44 -0.07 -2.08
N THR A 2 -16.91 0.04 -3.30
CA THR A 2 -16.06 -0.94 -3.99
C THR A 2 -14.65 -0.97 -3.40
N LEU A 3 -13.86 -1.99 -3.75
CA LEU A 3 -12.47 -2.12 -3.30
C LEU A 3 -11.59 -0.96 -3.83
N GLN A 4 -11.87 -0.50 -5.05
CA GLN A 4 -11.20 0.64 -5.67
C GLN A 4 -11.49 1.95 -4.92
N GLU A 5 -12.74 2.16 -4.49
CA GLU A 5 -13.13 3.33 -3.70
C GLU A 5 -12.46 3.33 -2.32
N LYS A 6 -12.38 2.17 -1.65
CA LYS A 6 -11.63 2.02 -0.38
C LYS A 6 -10.16 2.40 -0.54
N PHE A 7 -9.53 1.97 -1.63
CA PHE A 7 -8.15 2.32 -1.93
C PHE A 7 -7.97 3.82 -2.19
N ASN A 8 -8.83 4.42 -3.01
CA ASN A 8 -8.76 5.85 -3.30
C ASN A 8 -8.91 6.70 -2.02
N GLN A 9 -9.84 6.33 -1.14
CA GLN A 9 -10.02 6.99 0.16
C GLN A 9 -8.79 6.83 1.05
N ALA A 10 -8.26 5.61 1.17
CA ALA A 10 -7.08 5.32 1.98
C ALA A 10 -5.84 6.08 1.48
N ARG A 11 -5.66 6.16 0.16
CA ARG A 11 -4.61 6.94 -0.48
C ARG A 11 -4.73 8.44 -0.20
N GLN A 12 -5.93 9.01 -0.32
CA GLN A 12 -6.17 10.43 -0.02
C GLN A 12 -5.86 10.76 1.44
N ASN A 13 -6.26 9.88 2.37
CA ASN A 13 -5.95 10.03 3.79
C ASN A 13 -4.43 10.05 4.04
N MET A 14 -3.67 9.17 3.37
CA MET A 14 -2.21 9.17 3.46
C MET A 14 -1.56 10.41 2.82
N GLN A 15 -2.06 10.88 1.67
CA GLN A 15 -1.53 12.08 1.00
C GLN A 15 -1.75 13.35 1.83
N HIS A 16 -2.85 13.43 2.58
CA HIS A 16 -3.06 14.54 3.51
C HIS A 16 -1.98 14.61 4.61
N LEU A 17 -1.50 13.45 5.07
CA LEU A 17 -0.41 13.34 6.04
C LEU A 17 0.96 13.57 5.39
N PHE A 18 1.14 13.17 4.12
CA PHE A 18 2.40 13.26 3.38
C PHE A 18 2.21 14.02 2.07
N LYS A 19 2.13 15.35 2.17
CA LYS A 19 1.66 16.27 1.11
C LYS A 19 2.44 16.25 -0.21
N SER A 20 3.63 15.65 -0.30
CA SER A 20 4.47 15.77 -1.49
C SER A 20 5.31 14.56 -1.94
N ALA A 21 5.37 13.44 -1.20
CA ALA A 21 6.39 12.42 -1.48
C ALA A 21 5.96 10.96 -1.34
N LEU A 22 4.66 10.67 -1.28
CA LEU A 22 4.20 9.27 -1.11
C LEU A 22 4.23 8.52 -2.45
N GLY A 23 5.20 7.62 -2.61
CA GLY A 23 5.30 6.72 -3.74
C GLY A 23 4.79 5.32 -3.43
N PHE A 24 4.29 4.62 -4.45
CA PHE A 24 3.86 3.23 -4.37
C PHE A 24 4.59 2.41 -5.42
N ARG A 25 5.16 1.28 -5.01
CA ARG A 25 5.78 0.32 -5.92
C ARG A 25 5.19 -1.05 -5.66
N THR A 26 4.62 -1.64 -6.72
CA THR A 26 4.06 -2.98 -6.67
C THR A 26 4.96 -3.93 -7.47
N SER A 27 5.30 -5.07 -6.89
CA SER A 27 6.20 -6.06 -7.48
C SER A 27 5.75 -7.48 -7.09
N PHE A 28 6.22 -8.50 -7.82
CA PHE A 28 5.99 -9.89 -7.42
C PHE A 28 6.97 -10.27 -6.30
N ALA A 29 6.45 -10.79 -5.18
CA ALA A 29 7.25 -11.47 -4.16
C ALA A 29 7.56 -12.91 -4.59
N ASN A 30 6.60 -13.55 -5.28
CA ASN A 30 6.74 -14.85 -5.94
C ASN A 30 5.63 -14.98 -7.01
N SER A 31 5.45 -16.17 -7.61
CA SER A 31 4.49 -16.42 -8.69
C SER A 31 3.01 -16.15 -8.32
N THR A 32 2.67 -16.21 -7.03
CA THR A 32 1.29 -16.06 -6.55
C THR A 32 1.06 -14.85 -5.66
N THR A 33 2.12 -14.19 -5.22
CA THR A 33 2.07 -13.13 -4.20
C THR A 33 2.63 -11.82 -4.74
N ILE A 34 1.84 -10.76 -4.57
CA ILE A 34 2.20 -9.38 -4.84
C ILE A 34 2.67 -8.72 -3.55
N LYS A 35 3.73 -7.91 -3.67
CA LYS A 35 4.26 -7.03 -2.65
C LYS A 35 4.02 -5.59 -3.07
N THR A 36 3.57 -4.76 -2.14
CA THR A 36 3.50 -3.30 -2.31
C THR A 36 4.38 -2.64 -1.27
N GLU A 37 5.24 -1.74 -1.72
CA GLU A 37 6.06 -0.87 -0.89
C GLU A 37 5.53 0.57 -0.99
N ILE A 38 5.31 1.20 0.16
CA ILE A 38 5.02 2.62 0.27
C ILE A 38 6.31 3.31 0.71
N TYR A 39 6.74 4.33 -0.03
CA TYR A 39 7.98 5.04 0.25
C TYR A 39 7.80 6.56 0.29
N ILE A 40 8.63 7.22 1.10
CA ILE A 40 8.76 8.67 1.23
C ILE A 40 10.24 9.00 1.10
N ASN A 41 10.62 9.87 0.16
CA ASN A 41 12.02 10.25 -0.08
C ASN A 41 12.96 9.03 -0.14
N ASP A 42 12.59 8.03 -0.95
CA ASP A 42 13.28 6.74 -1.11
C ASP A 42 13.36 5.83 0.14
N THR A 43 12.78 6.25 1.27
CA THR A 43 12.67 5.42 2.48
C THR A 43 11.36 4.64 2.45
N ILE A 44 11.42 3.31 2.59
CA ILE A 44 10.23 2.47 2.70
C ILE A 44 9.63 2.66 4.09
N ILE A 45 8.38 3.09 4.13
CA ILE A 45 7.63 3.36 5.37
C ILE A 45 6.59 2.29 5.69
N ALA A 46 6.16 1.51 4.69
CA ALA A 46 5.27 0.37 4.89
C ALA A 46 5.39 -0.64 3.75
N VAL A 47 5.09 -1.89 4.08
CA VAL A 47 5.05 -3.00 3.13
C VAL A 47 3.78 -3.81 3.34
N GLY A 48 3.13 -4.17 2.24
CA GLY A 48 1.97 -5.03 2.20
C GLY A 48 2.20 -6.21 1.27
N PHE A 49 1.53 -7.32 1.58
CA PHE A 49 1.54 -8.51 0.75
C PHE A 49 0.12 -9.00 0.52
N ALA A 50 -0.19 -9.45 -0.69
CA ALA A 50 -1.39 -10.22 -0.95
C ALA A 50 -1.09 -11.31 -1.97
N GLY A 51 -1.55 -12.52 -1.68
CA GLY A 51 -1.37 -13.69 -2.55
C GLY A 51 -2.62 -14.54 -2.60
N GLY A 52 -2.58 -15.53 -3.49
CA GLY A 52 -3.68 -16.46 -3.75
C GLY A 52 -3.87 -16.71 -5.24
N SER A 53 -4.29 -17.92 -5.60
CA SER A 53 -4.68 -18.27 -6.97
C SER A 53 -6.07 -17.75 -7.34
N ASP A 54 -6.89 -17.48 -6.32
CA ASP A 54 -8.34 -17.31 -6.48
C ASP A 54 -8.72 -15.89 -6.90
N TYR A 55 -7.74 -14.97 -6.86
CA TYR A 55 -7.92 -13.57 -7.21
C TYR A 55 -7.17 -13.23 -8.51
N PRO A 56 -7.81 -12.50 -9.44
CA PRO A 56 -7.11 -11.96 -10.60
C PRO A 56 -5.98 -11.00 -10.16
N LEU A 57 -5.00 -10.78 -11.05
CA LEU A 57 -3.79 -10.01 -10.72
C LEU A 57 -4.09 -8.59 -10.20
N ASN A 58 -5.06 -7.90 -10.82
CA ASN A 58 -5.46 -6.55 -10.41
C ASN A 58 -6.00 -6.50 -8.98
N GLU A 59 -6.78 -7.50 -8.57
CA GLU A 59 -7.32 -7.60 -7.22
C GLU A 59 -6.21 -7.91 -6.21
N ARG A 60 -5.26 -8.78 -6.56
CA ARG A 60 -4.06 -9.01 -5.72
C ARG A 60 -3.22 -7.76 -5.56
N CYS A 61 -3.02 -6.97 -6.62
CA CYS A 61 -2.36 -5.68 -6.52
C CYS A 61 -3.11 -4.75 -5.55
N LEU A 62 -4.43 -4.65 -5.69
CA LEU A 62 -5.26 -3.78 -4.86
C LEU A 62 -5.28 -4.20 -3.39
N LEU A 63 -5.40 -5.50 -3.10
CA LEU A 63 -5.32 -6.06 -1.76
C LEU A 63 -3.93 -5.85 -1.13
N SER A 64 -2.87 -6.03 -1.92
CA SER A 64 -1.49 -5.79 -1.47
C SER A 64 -1.29 -4.32 -1.09
N MET A 65 -1.83 -3.39 -1.89
CA MET A 65 -1.78 -1.97 -1.58
C MET A 65 -2.57 -1.62 -0.32
N LEU A 66 -3.78 -2.18 -0.15
CA LEU A 66 -4.57 -1.97 1.07
C LEU A 66 -3.85 -2.53 2.31
N ASN A 67 -3.20 -3.69 2.21
CA ASN A 67 -2.40 -4.25 3.29
C ASN A 67 -1.19 -3.36 3.61
N ALA A 68 -0.54 -2.77 2.61
CA ALA A 68 0.57 -1.84 2.84
C ALA A 68 0.11 -0.59 3.57
N ILE A 69 -1.08 -0.07 3.22
CA ILE A 69 -1.68 1.08 3.91
C ILE A 69 -2.13 0.69 5.33
N ALA A 70 -2.69 -0.51 5.53
CA ALA A 70 -3.12 -0.97 6.85
C ALA A 70 -1.95 -1.27 7.81
N ASN A 71 -0.82 -1.76 7.27
CA ASN A 71 0.42 -1.97 8.02
C ASN A 71 1.16 -0.66 8.33
N TYR A 72 0.65 0.48 7.87
CA TYR A 72 1.22 1.77 8.18
C TYR A 72 0.92 2.14 9.64
N ASP A 73 1.90 1.93 10.53
CA ASP A 73 1.80 2.41 11.91
C ASP A 73 2.08 3.92 11.95
N LEU A 74 1.02 4.70 12.15
CA LEU A 74 1.08 6.15 12.35
C LEU A 74 1.99 6.57 13.52
N ASN A 75 2.32 5.65 14.44
CA ASN A 75 3.22 5.91 15.56
C ASN A 75 4.71 5.89 15.18
N LEU A 76 5.07 5.40 13.99
CA LEU A 76 6.47 5.41 13.50
C LEU A 76 6.89 6.76 12.90
N ILE A 77 5.98 7.72 12.78
CA ILE A 77 6.30 9.08 12.35
C ILE A 77 6.95 9.81 13.54
N PRO A 78 8.17 10.36 13.38
CA PRO A 78 8.74 11.28 14.36
C PRO A 78 7.74 12.41 14.61
N LYS A 79 7.20 12.46 15.84
CA LYS A 79 6.37 13.58 16.28
C LYS A 79 7.34 14.71 16.61
N GLU A 80 7.51 15.64 15.68
CA GLU A 80 8.04 16.96 16.01
C GLU A 80 7.13 17.63 17.05
#